data_AF-A0A1E7KGM7-F1
#
_entry.id   AF-A0A1E7KGM7-F1
#
_cell.length_a   1.000
_cell.length_b   1.000
_cell.length_c   1.000
_cell.angle_alpha   90.00
_cell.angle_beta   90.00
_cell.angle_gamma   90.00
#
_symmetry.space_group_name_H-M   'P 1'
#
loop_
_entity.id
_entity.type
_entity.pdbx_description
1 polymer ?
#
loop_
_entity_poly.entity_id
_entity_poly.type
_entity_poly.pdbx_seq_one_letter_code
_entity_poly.pdbx_strand_id
1 'polypeptide(L)'
;GGGAGGAGRPGGTVNRPPGATVPDDGTSRWPDPATVLLTALGPGPRLWERGPGHPDALTVRLGSAHRSGGSGEPVTIDLRAAGSLGLAGPRARLARMARSLLAQLAALHAPGSLEIVLLAADRTRELPSRTAEWSWLGWLPHLRPGHGQDCRLLVAYDDEQAAARTEELIRRLDETHPPPSTRAPLGHATGTHTAPAPADAAPPDPADASPAADPEARTLLVVDGDPGSAELRTALSRLAAEGPDAGIHVMCLAETPAASPASPLDATLRAAYAVSPPFRECRTLALLSGAVATAVRLIHREPAAEGQ
;
A
#
# COMPACT_ATOMS: atom_id res chain seq x y z
N GLY A 1 -76.95 15.54 5.23
CA GLY A 1 -76.28 14.41 5.91
C GLY A 1 -75.44 13.66 4.91
N GLY A 2 -74.21 13.30 5.29
CA GLY A 2 -73.29 12.33 4.64
C GLY A 2 -72.71 12.77 3.28
N GLY A 3 -71.40 12.84 3.00
CA GLY A 3 -70.20 12.34 3.68
C GLY A 3 -69.69 11.03 3.06
N ALA A 4 -68.68 11.11 2.17
CA ALA A 4 -67.62 10.12 1.86
C ALA A 4 -67.04 10.44 0.45
N GLY A 5 -65.73 10.39 0.16
CA GLY A 5 -64.56 10.03 0.95
C GLY A 5 -63.28 10.42 0.19
N GLY A 6 -62.25 10.82 0.94
CA GLY A 6 -60.89 11.00 0.46
C GLY A 6 -59.95 10.30 1.43
N ALA A 7 -59.35 9.20 1.00
CA ALA A 7 -58.43 8.40 1.80
C ALA A 7 -57.10 9.15 1.98
N GLY A 8 -56.85 9.65 3.19
CA GLY A 8 -55.56 10.17 3.61
C GLY A 8 -54.60 9.04 4.00
N ARG A 9 -53.41 9.02 3.38
CA ARG A 9 -52.28 8.17 3.79
C ARG A 9 -51.74 8.66 5.15
N PRO A 10 -51.45 7.78 6.12
CA PRO A 10 -50.73 8.22 7.32
C PRO A 10 -49.23 8.39 6.98
N GLY A 11 -48.79 9.65 6.94
CA GLY A 11 -47.37 10.01 6.97
C GLY A 11 -46.83 9.84 8.39
N GLY A 12 -46.26 8.68 8.69
CA GLY A 12 -45.48 8.47 9.90
C GLY A 12 -44.04 8.92 9.69
N THR A 13 -43.72 10.17 10.00
CA THR A 13 -42.34 10.61 10.17
C THR A 13 -41.77 9.97 11.44
N VAL A 14 -40.93 8.96 11.29
CA VAL A 14 -40.17 8.39 12.42
C VAL A 14 -39.11 9.41 12.81
N ASN A 15 -39.37 10.10 13.92
CA ASN A 15 -38.45 11.07 14.52
C ASN A 15 -37.26 10.30 15.10
N ARG A 16 -36.09 10.33 14.43
CA ARG A 16 -34.84 9.75 14.94
C ARG A 16 -34.21 10.76 15.90
N PRO A 17 -33.94 10.41 17.18
CA PRO A 17 -33.34 11.36 18.11
C PRO A 17 -31.92 11.73 17.63
N PRO A 18 -31.53 13.01 17.69
CA PRO A 18 -30.15 13.42 17.41
C PRO A 18 -29.27 13.04 18.61
N GLY A 19 -28.11 12.44 18.34
CA GLY A 19 -27.02 12.36 19.33
C GLY A 19 -26.83 11.03 20.05
N ALA A 20 -27.17 9.89 19.45
CA ALA A 20 -26.49 8.64 19.81
C ALA A 20 -25.17 8.60 19.04
N THR A 21 -24.06 9.01 19.66
CA THR A 21 -22.72 8.60 19.24
C THR A 21 -22.66 7.09 19.36
N VAL A 22 -22.94 6.41 18.25
CA VAL A 22 -22.59 4.99 18.08
C VAL A 22 -21.09 4.93 18.33
N PRO A 23 -20.61 4.10 19.27
CA PRO A 23 -19.17 3.90 19.40
C PRO A 23 -18.63 3.56 18.01
N ASP A 24 -17.61 4.27 17.55
CA ASP A 24 -16.89 3.94 16.32
C ASP A 24 -16.24 2.58 16.54
N ASP A 25 -17.02 1.52 16.32
CA ASP A 25 -16.52 0.17 16.15
C ASP A 25 -15.47 0.28 15.05
N GLY A 26 -14.27 -0.26 15.29
CA GLY A 26 -13.17 -0.27 14.32
C GLY A 26 -13.55 -0.81 12.93
N THR A 27 -14.75 -1.39 12.73
CA THR A 27 -15.37 -1.63 11.41
C THR A 27 -15.60 -0.37 10.57
N SER A 28 -15.89 0.78 11.18
CA SER A 28 -16.05 2.03 10.44
C SER A 28 -14.69 2.57 10.01
N ARG A 29 -13.73 2.70 10.94
CA ARG A 29 -12.37 3.16 10.64
C ARG A 29 -11.57 2.19 9.74
N TRP A 30 -11.63 0.89 10.01
CA TRP A 30 -10.94 -0.18 9.27
C TRP A 30 -11.93 -1.24 8.75
N PRO A 31 -12.62 -0.94 7.63
CA PRO A 31 -13.70 -1.77 7.11
C PRO A 31 -13.24 -3.18 6.75
N ASP A 32 -14.10 -4.16 7.02
CA ASP A 32 -13.91 -5.51 6.50
C ASP A 32 -14.15 -5.54 4.96
N PRO A 33 -13.77 -6.62 4.26
CA PRO A 33 -13.94 -6.70 2.81
C PRO A 33 -15.39 -6.54 2.33
N ALA A 34 -16.38 -6.93 3.13
CA ALA A 34 -17.79 -6.76 2.77
C ALA A 34 -18.19 -5.28 2.83
N THR A 35 -17.74 -4.56 3.85
CA THR A 35 -17.96 -3.12 4.01
C THR A 35 -17.24 -2.33 2.91
N VAL A 36 -16.02 -2.74 2.53
CA VAL A 36 -15.27 -2.15 1.39
C VAL A 36 -16.06 -2.31 0.09
N LEU A 37 -16.63 -3.49 -0.15
CA LEU A 37 -17.46 -3.74 -1.33
C LEU A 37 -18.70 -2.83 -1.35
N LEU A 38 -19.39 -2.68 -0.21
CA LEU A 38 -20.53 -1.77 -0.10
C LEU A 38 -20.14 -0.30 -0.32
N THR A 39 -18.98 0.12 0.18
CA THR A 39 -18.40 1.45 -0.10
C THR A 39 -18.14 1.66 -1.58
N ALA A 40 -17.64 0.64 -2.30
CA ALA A 40 -17.33 0.75 -3.72
C ALA A 40 -18.56 0.72 -4.64
N LEU A 41 -19.64 0.02 -4.24
CA LEU A 41 -20.85 -0.13 -5.04
C LEU A 41 -21.93 0.90 -4.74
N GLY A 42 -21.96 1.42 -3.51
CA GLY A 42 -23.01 2.31 -3.03
C GLY A 42 -22.68 3.79 -3.24
N PRO A 43 -23.69 4.66 -3.39
CA PRO A 43 -23.49 6.09 -3.25
C PRO A 43 -23.09 6.39 -1.80
N GLY A 44 -21.94 7.03 -1.58
CA GLY A 44 -21.51 7.38 -0.24
C GLY A 44 -20.22 8.20 -0.22
N PRO A 45 -19.97 8.94 0.87
CA PRO A 45 -18.78 9.79 0.99
C PRO A 45 -17.50 8.98 1.25
N ARG A 46 -17.62 7.66 1.43
CA ARG A 46 -16.54 6.79 1.90
C ARG A 46 -15.61 6.30 0.79
N LEU A 47 -16.09 6.32 -0.45
CA LEU A 47 -15.24 6.03 -1.60
C LEU A 47 -14.18 7.14 -1.67
N TRP A 48 -12.91 6.74 -1.65
CA TRP A 48 -11.77 7.64 -1.72
C TRP A 48 -11.67 8.65 -0.57
N GLU A 49 -12.21 8.32 0.60
CA GLU A 49 -12.19 9.20 1.78
C GLU A 49 -10.77 9.47 2.33
N ARG A 50 -9.79 8.61 2.01
CA ARG A 50 -8.43 8.68 2.53
C ARG A 50 -7.48 9.40 1.58
N GLY A 51 -7.51 10.74 1.64
CA GLY A 51 -6.52 11.59 0.98
C GLY A 51 -5.14 11.56 1.65
N PRO A 52 -4.13 12.29 1.12
CA PRO A 52 -2.76 12.27 1.61
C PRO A 52 -2.60 12.54 3.11
N GLY A 53 -3.31 13.54 3.65
CA GLY A 53 -3.30 13.91 5.07
C GLY A 53 -4.28 13.14 5.96
N HIS A 54 -4.97 12.12 5.44
CA HIS A 54 -5.87 11.30 6.26
C HIS A 54 -5.05 10.47 7.27
N PRO A 55 -5.44 10.38 8.56
CA PRO A 55 -4.66 9.66 9.57
C PRO A 55 -4.43 8.18 9.23
N ASP A 56 -5.41 7.54 8.56
CA ASP A 56 -5.33 6.15 8.08
C ASP A 56 -4.93 6.00 6.60
N ALA A 57 -4.31 7.02 5.99
CA ALA A 57 -3.80 6.91 4.63
C ALA A 57 -2.83 5.72 4.51
N LEU A 58 -2.98 4.92 3.45
CA LEU A 58 -2.29 3.65 3.20
C LEU A 58 -2.38 2.59 4.32
N THR A 59 -3.35 2.71 5.23
CA THR A 59 -3.60 1.67 6.23
C THR A 59 -4.52 0.58 5.68
N VAL A 60 -4.09 -0.67 5.74
CA VAL A 60 -4.85 -1.83 5.25
C VAL A 60 -5.19 -2.80 6.36
N ARG A 61 -6.36 -3.44 6.29
CA ARG A 61 -6.78 -4.51 7.21
C ARG A 61 -6.41 -5.88 6.62
N LEU A 62 -5.63 -6.64 7.38
CA LEU A 62 -5.26 -8.02 7.04
C LEU A 62 -6.32 -9.04 7.47
N GLY A 63 -7.07 -8.73 8.52
CA GLY A 63 -8.06 -9.65 9.07
C GLY A 63 -8.56 -9.21 10.42
N SER A 64 -8.98 -10.19 11.23
CA SER A 64 -9.43 -10.00 12.61
C SER A 64 -8.61 -10.90 13.52
N ALA A 65 -8.11 -10.38 14.63
CA ALA A 65 -7.42 -11.19 15.63
C ALA A 65 -8.40 -12.15 16.29
N HIS A 66 -8.04 -13.42 16.50
CA HIS A 66 -8.87 -14.32 17.28
C HIS A 66 -8.29 -14.44 18.70
N ARG A 67 -8.88 -13.75 19.67
CA ARG A 67 -8.59 -13.96 21.10
C ARG A 67 -9.70 -14.81 21.72
N SER A 68 -9.33 -15.72 22.63
CA SER A 68 -10.23 -16.57 23.41
C SER A 68 -11.14 -15.69 24.29
N GLY A 69 -12.28 -15.26 23.73
CA GLY A 69 -13.21 -14.33 24.40
C GLY A 69 -14.24 -13.68 23.47
N GLY A 70 -14.01 -13.62 22.16
CA GLY A 70 -14.98 -13.12 21.17
C GLY A 70 -14.90 -11.61 20.87
N SER A 71 -15.28 -11.28 19.62
CA SER A 71 -14.97 -10.08 18.81
C SER A 71 -13.47 -9.95 18.48
N GLY A 72 -13.15 -10.17 17.20
CA GLY A 72 -11.79 -10.08 16.74
C GLY A 72 -11.43 -8.68 16.29
N GLU A 73 -10.60 -7.99 17.06
CA GLU A 73 -10.09 -6.66 16.72
C GLU A 73 -9.48 -6.67 15.31
N PRO A 74 -9.74 -5.66 14.47
CA PRO A 74 -9.09 -5.52 13.18
C PRO A 74 -7.57 -5.55 13.33
N VAL A 75 -6.90 -6.39 12.56
CA VAL A 75 -5.45 -6.38 12.44
C VAL A 75 -5.09 -5.56 11.21
N THR A 76 -4.41 -4.44 11.42
CA THR A 76 -4.08 -3.47 10.38
C THR A 76 -2.58 -3.25 10.25
N ILE A 77 -2.16 -2.80 9.07
CA ILE A 77 -0.81 -2.32 8.79
C ILE A 77 -0.93 -0.92 8.19
N ASP A 78 -0.23 0.05 8.77
CA ASP A 78 0.04 1.33 8.11
C ASP A 78 1.28 1.17 7.23
N LEU A 79 1.12 1.20 5.90
CA LEU A 79 2.23 1.05 4.97
C LEU A 79 3.24 2.21 5.03
N ARG A 80 2.83 3.39 5.52
CA ARG A 80 3.77 4.52 5.73
C ARG A 80 4.76 4.20 6.84
N ALA A 81 4.28 3.63 7.94
CA ALA A 81 5.12 3.22 9.05
C ALA A 81 5.86 1.89 8.78
N ALA A 82 5.21 0.96 8.08
CA ALA A 82 5.77 -0.35 7.78
C ALA A 82 6.79 -0.32 6.63
N GLY A 83 6.79 0.72 5.79
CA GLY A 83 7.57 0.78 4.56
C GLY A 83 7.08 -0.26 3.54
N SER A 84 7.90 -1.27 3.28
CA SER A 84 7.57 -2.37 2.38
C SER A 84 7.00 -3.59 3.11
N LEU A 85 5.98 -4.21 2.51
CA LEU A 85 5.22 -5.34 3.04
C LEU A 85 5.52 -6.63 2.26
N GLY A 86 6.01 -7.66 2.94
CA GLY A 86 6.16 -9.00 2.39
C GLY A 86 4.98 -9.89 2.75
N LEU A 87 4.32 -10.49 1.77
CA LEU A 87 3.28 -11.52 1.96
C LEU A 87 3.81 -12.86 1.47
N ALA A 88 3.82 -13.88 2.32
CA ALA A 88 4.22 -15.23 1.90
C ALA A 88 3.23 -16.31 2.30
N GLY A 89 3.09 -17.32 1.44
CA GLY A 89 2.26 -18.49 1.69
C GLY A 89 1.67 -19.09 0.42
N PRO A 90 0.74 -20.06 0.55
CA PRO A 90 0.26 -20.81 -0.60
C PRO A 90 -0.51 -19.93 -1.59
N ARG A 91 -0.30 -20.16 -2.89
CA ARG A 91 -0.69 -19.22 -3.95
C ARG A 91 -2.14 -18.77 -3.90
N ALA A 92 -3.07 -19.69 -3.69
CA ALA A 92 -4.50 -19.39 -3.67
C ALA A 92 -4.87 -18.44 -2.51
N ARG A 93 -4.22 -18.56 -1.34
CA ARG A 93 -4.43 -17.67 -0.20
C ARG A 93 -3.68 -16.35 -0.36
N LEU A 94 -2.46 -16.42 -0.88
CA LEU A 94 -1.63 -15.25 -1.17
C LEU A 94 -2.33 -14.31 -2.15
N ALA A 95 -2.84 -14.84 -3.27
CA ALA A 95 -3.63 -14.10 -4.26
C ALA A 95 -4.83 -13.40 -3.63
N ARG A 96 -5.62 -14.14 -2.82
CA ARG A 96 -6.82 -13.61 -2.17
C ARG A 96 -6.50 -12.50 -1.18
N MET A 97 -5.45 -12.66 -0.39
CA MET A 97 -4.98 -11.63 0.54
C MET A 97 -4.56 -10.38 -0.23
N ALA A 98 -3.63 -10.51 -1.18
CA ALA A 98 -3.14 -9.39 -1.97
C ALA A 98 -4.28 -8.64 -2.69
N ARG A 99 -5.20 -9.37 -3.32
CA ARG A 99 -6.39 -8.78 -3.96
C ARG A 99 -7.29 -8.05 -2.97
N SER A 100 -7.48 -8.58 -1.76
CA SER A 100 -8.26 -7.92 -0.72
C SER A 100 -7.60 -6.60 -0.28
N LEU A 101 -6.28 -6.58 -0.11
CA LEU A 101 -5.54 -5.36 0.24
C LEU A 101 -5.58 -4.33 -0.89
N LEU A 102 -5.43 -4.77 -2.14
CA LEU A 102 -5.53 -3.88 -3.31
C LEU A 102 -6.93 -3.30 -3.48
N ALA A 103 -7.97 -4.10 -3.28
CA ALA A 103 -9.35 -3.63 -3.33
C ALA A 103 -9.65 -2.62 -2.21
N GLN A 104 -9.14 -2.86 -0.99
CA GLN A 104 -9.23 -1.90 0.11
C GLN A 104 -8.56 -0.57 -0.25
N LEU A 105 -7.32 -0.62 -0.73
CA LEU A 105 -6.56 0.58 -1.10
C LEU A 105 -7.25 1.36 -2.23
N ALA A 106 -7.67 0.66 -3.30
CA ALA A 106 -8.32 1.29 -4.45
C ALA A 106 -9.70 1.89 -4.12
N ALA A 107 -10.45 1.29 -3.18
CA ALA A 107 -11.73 1.82 -2.75
C ALA A 107 -11.58 3.03 -1.81
N LEU A 108 -10.52 3.07 -1.01
CA LEU A 108 -10.35 4.09 0.04
C LEU A 108 -9.46 5.26 -0.38
N HIS A 109 -8.72 5.16 -1.49
CA HIS A 109 -7.84 6.23 -2.00
C HIS A 109 -8.19 6.58 -3.44
N ALA A 110 -8.23 7.87 -3.75
CA ALA A 110 -8.47 8.35 -5.12
C ALA A 110 -7.27 7.99 -6.02
N PRO A 111 -7.48 7.74 -7.33
CA PRO A 111 -6.40 7.50 -8.28
C PRO A 111 -5.42 8.68 -8.42
N GLY A 112 -5.81 9.90 -8.04
CA GLY A 112 -4.90 11.05 -7.95
C GLY A 112 -3.98 11.04 -6.73
N SER A 113 -4.29 10.22 -5.72
CA SER A 113 -3.51 10.09 -4.47
C SER A 113 -2.75 8.77 -4.35
N LEU A 114 -3.14 7.76 -5.13
CA LEU A 114 -2.54 6.43 -5.14
C LEU A 114 -2.42 5.90 -6.57
N GLU A 115 -1.18 5.69 -7.02
CA GLU A 115 -0.84 4.93 -8.22
C GLU A 115 -0.56 3.47 -7.82
N ILE A 116 -1.04 2.50 -8.60
CA ILE A 116 -0.72 1.08 -8.42
C ILE A 116 0.08 0.59 -9.63
N VAL A 117 1.22 -0.05 -9.36
CA VAL A 117 2.06 -0.68 -10.38
C VAL A 117 2.15 -2.17 -10.06
N LEU A 118 1.91 -3.04 -11.04
CA LEU A 118 2.02 -4.50 -10.88
C LEU A 118 3.18 -5.05 -11.70
N LEU A 119 4.07 -5.82 -11.06
CA LEU A 119 5.04 -6.68 -11.70
C LEU A 119 4.69 -8.15 -11.40
N ALA A 120 4.18 -8.87 -12.40
CA ALA A 120 3.88 -10.29 -12.36
C ALA A 120 4.68 -11.04 -13.44
N ALA A 121 6.00 -10.86 -13.42
CA ALA A 121 6.94 -11.35 -14.43
C ALA A 121 7.55 -12.73 -14.11
N ASP A 122 7.18 -13.36 -12.99
CA ASP A 122 7.71 -14.67 -12.56
C ASP A 122 7.49 -15.76 -13.60
N ARG A 123 8.56 -16.11 -14.32
CA ARG A 123 8.55 -17.06 -15.43
C ARG A 123 8.37 -18.52 -14.98
N THR A 124 8.43 -18.81 -13.68
CA THR A 124 8.10 -20.15 -13.17
C THR A 124 6.60 -20.44 -13.28
N ARG A 125 5.77 -19.39 -13.46
CA ARG A 125 4.33 -19.49 -13.68
C ARG A 125 3.96 -19.12 -15.10
N GLU A 126 3.02 -19.86 -15.67
CA GLU A 126 2.54 -19.64 -17.02
C GLU A 126 1.85 -18.27 -17.17
N LEU A 127 2.11 -17.59 -18.29
CA LEU A 127 1.54 -16.27 -18.58
C LEU A 127 -0.01 -16.23 -18.45
N PRO A 128 -0.79 -17.19 -19.00
CA PRO A 128 -2.25 -17.16 -18.85
C PRO A 128 -2.71 -17.19 -17.39
N SER A 129 -2.02 -17.96 -16.54
CA SER A 129 -2.33 -18.05 -15.11
C SER A 129 -2.07 -16.73 -14.39
N ARG A 130 -0.93 -16.07 -14.67
CA ARG A 130 -0.58 -14.77 -14.10
C ARG A 130 -1.56 -13.69 -14.55
N THR A 131 -1.88 -13.64 -15.85
CA THR A 131 -2.82 -12.66 -16.42
C THR A 131 -4.24 -12.86 -15.90
N ALA A 132 -4.74 -14.09 -15.84
CA ALA A 132 -6.08 -14.36 -15.29
C ALA A 132 -6.17 -13.93 -13.81
N GLU A 133 -5.08 -14.06 -13.07
CA GLU A 133 -5.02 -13.65 -11.68
C GLU A 133 -5.07 -12.13 -11.49
N TRP A 134 -4.55 -11.34 -12.41
CA TRP A 134 -4.45 -9.89 -12.23
C TRP A 134 -5.31 -9.07 -13.19
N SER A 135 -6.01 -9.71 -14.13
CA SER A 135 -6.84 -9.08 -15.17
C SER A 135 -7.83 -8.04 -14.65
N TRP A 136 -8.41 -8.26 -13.47
CA TRP A 136 -9.36 -7.35 -12.82
C TRP A 136 -8.75 -5.97 -12.51
N LEU A 137 -7.44 -5.88 -12.29
CA LEU A 137 -6.76 -4.60 -12.07
C LEU A 137 -6.84 -3.70 -13.31
N GLY A 138 -7.00 -4.26 -14.50
CA GLY A 138 -7.14 -3.48 -15.74
C GLY A 138 -8.37 -2.58 -15.78
N TRP A 139 -9.32 -2.76 -14.86
CA TRP A 139 -10.53 -1.94 -14.72
C TRP A 139 -10.35 -0.77 -13.73
N LEU A 140 -9.31 -0.80 -12.89
CA LEU A 140 -9.08 0.24 -11.91
C LEU A 140 -8.42 1.48 -12.55
N PRO A 141 -8.84 2.70 -12.18
CA PRO A 141 -8.21 3.93 -12.65
C PRO A 141 -6.79 4.11 -12.08
N HIS A 142 -6.47 3.47 -10.95
CA HIS A 142 -5.17 3.58 -10.26
C HIS A 142 -3.99 3.01 -11.04
N LEU A 143 -4.24 2.17 -12.05
CA LEU A 143 -3.21 1.61 -12.92
C LEU A 143 -3.08 2.39 -14.24
N ARG A 144 -3.78 3.52 -14.39
CA ARG A 144 -3.62 4.38 -15.56
C ARG A 144 -2.35 5.21 -15.41
N PRO A 145 -1.50 5.28 -16.44
CA PRO A 145 -0.29 6.09 -16.39
C PRO A 145 -0.65 7.58 -16.26
N GLY A 146 -0.11 8.25 -15.23
CA GLY A 146 -0.31 9.68 -14.97
C GLY A 146 0.94 10.54 -15.12
N HIS A 147 2.09 9.92 -15.38
CA HIS A 147 3.43 10.52 -15.27
C HIS A 147 4.24 10.38 -16.58
N GLY A 148 3.58 10.28 -17.73
CA GLY A 148 4.22 10.19 -19.05
C GLY A 148 4.79 8.81 -19.40
N GLN A 149 4.37 7.77 -18.70
CA GLN A 149 4.77 6.40 -19.00
C GLN A 149 4.29 5.94 -20.39
N ASP A 150 5.15 5.27 -21.16
CA ASP A 150 4.80 4.71 -22.47
C ASP A 150 4.11 3.34 -22.35
N CYS A 151 2.91 3.34 -21.78
CA CYS A 151 2.08 2.13 -21.64
C CYS A 151 0.59 2.49 -21.58
N ARG A 152 -0.29 1.49 -21.64
CA ARG A 152 -1.75 1.69 -21.45
C ARG A 152 -2.20 1.45 -20.01
N LEU A 153 -1.43 0.62 -19.30
CA LEU A 153 -1.66 0.17 -17.93
C LEU A 153 -0.31 -0.06 -17.27
N LEU A 154 -0.21 0.27 -15.99
CA LEU A 154 0.97 0.05 -15.16
C LEU A 154 1.06 -1.41 -14.70
N VAL A 155 1.08 -2.32 -15.66
CA VAL A 155 1.22 -3.77 -15.45
C VAL A 155 2.42 -4.28 -16.24
N ALA A 156 3.12 -5.24 -15.67
CA ALA A 156 4.19 -5.97 -16.32
C ALA A 156 4.00 -7.47 -16.15
N TYR A 157 3.91 -8.21 -17.25
CA TYR A 157 3.83 -9.66 -17.28
C TYR A 157 5.07 -10.30 -17.93
N ASP A 158 5.98 -9.50 -18.46
CA ASP A 158 7.26 -9.92 -19.02
C ASP A 158 8.40 -9.06 -18.44
N ASP A 159 9.63 -9.43 -18.77
CA ASP A 159 10.85 -8.79 -18.28
C ASP A 159 11.06 -7.40 -18.87
N GLU A 160 10.69 -7.16 -20.12
CA GLU A 160 10.80 -5.85 -20.77
C GLU A 160 9.87 -4.84 -20.08
N GLN A 161 8.61 -5.21 -19.87
CA GLN A 161 7.66 -4.39 -19.12
C GLN A 161 8.13 -4.18 -17.69
N ALA A 162 8.66 -5.23 -17.03
CA ALA A 162 9.14 -5.13 -15.66
C ALA A 162 10.34 -4.18 -15.55
N ALA A 163 11.28 -4.24 -16.49
CA ALA A 163 12.40 -3.31 -16.59
C ALA A 163 11.90 -1.87 -16.76
N ALA A 164 11.03 -1.61 -17.74
CA ALA A 164 10.49 -0.29 -17.99
C ALA A 164 9.76 0.30 -16.76
N ARG A 165 8.92 -0.50 -16.07
CA ARG A 165 8.22 -0.04 -14.86
C ARG A 165 9.21 0.23 -13.71
N THR A 166 10.22 -0.63 -13.56
CA THR A 166 11.21 -0.50 -12.48
C THR A 166 12.10 0.72 -12.69
N GLU A 167 12.58 0.95 -13.92
CA GLU A 167 13.41 2.09 -14.29
C GLU A 167 12.72 3.43 -14.04
N GLU A 168 11.44 3.54 -14.37
CA GLU A 168 10.65 4.73 -14.08
C GLU A 168 10.53 5.02 -12.58
N LEU A 169 10.34 3.99 -11.76
CA LEU A 169 10.25 4.14 -10.31
C LEU A 169 11.60 4.46 -9.68
N ILE A 170 12.70 3.87 -10.18
CA ILE A 170 14.06 4.23 -9.78
C ILE A 170 14.35 5.69 -10.11
N ARG A 171 13.99 6.16 -11.31
CA ARG A 171 14.14 7.57 -11.68
C ARG A 171 13.41 8.50 -10.70
N ARG A 172 12.18 8.17 -10.31
CA ARG A 172 11.41 8.96 -9.32
C ARG A 172 12.06 8.94 -7.93
N LEU A 173 12.58 7.78 -7.52
CA LEU A 173 13.34 7.65 -6.27
C LEU A 173 14.57 8.56 -6.30
N ASP A 174 15.34 8.54 -7.38
CA ASP A 174 16.54 9.35 -7.56
C ASP A 174 16.23 10.87 -7.69
N GLU A 175 15.08 11.24 -8.26
CA GLU A 175 14.61 12.65 -8.29
C GLU A 175 14.25 13.18 -6.90
N THR A 176 13.75 12.30 -6.02
CA THR A 176 13.43 12.66 -4.63
C THR A 176 14.69 12.67 -3.75
N HIS A 177 15.65 11.80 -4.05
CA HIS A 177 16.94 11.68 -3.38
C HIS A 177 18.08 11.84 -4.39
N PRO A 178 18.38 13.08 -4.84
CA PRO A 178 19.47 13.28 -5.78
C PRO A 178 20.78 12.76 -5.16
N PRO A 179 21.61 12.02 -5.91
CA PRO A 179 22.86 11.50 -5.37
C PRO A 179 23.71 12.66 -4.85
N PRO A 180 24.55 12.42 -3.82
CA PRO A 180 25.30 13.48 -3.14
C PRO A 180 26.20 14.31 -4.10
N SER A 181 26.54 13.76 -5.28
CA SER A 181 27.31 14.41 -6.34
C SER A 181 26.54 15.45 -7.17
N THR A 182 25.21 15.57 -7.03
CA THR A 182 24.39 16.58 -7.72
C THR A 182 24.08 17.80 -6.85
N ARG A 183 24.53 17.85 -5.59
CA ARG A 183 24.69 19.12 -4.87
C ARG A 183 25.81 19.90 -5.54
N ALA A 184 25.48 20.61 -6.61
CA ALA A 184 26.36 21.59 -7.20
C ALA A 184 26.86 22.52 -6.08
N PRO A 185 28.17 22.84 -6.01
CA PRO A 185 28.61 23.90 -5.13
C PRO A 185 27.85 25.16 -5.54
N LEU A 186 27.22 25.82 -4.57
CA LEU A 186 26.63 27.15 -4.74
C LEU A 186 27.69 28.05 -5.38
N GLY A 187 27.58 28.24 -6.69
CA GLY A 187 28.50 28.99 -7.52
C GLY A 187 27.77 30.17 -8.15
N HIS A 188 28.40 31.33 -8.02
CA HIS A 188 28.08 32.64 -8.59
C HIS A 188 26.84 33.39 -8.04
N ALA A 189 27.11 34.26 -7.07
CA ALA A 189 26.25 35.40 -6.77
C ALA A 189 26.23 36.36 -7.99
N THR A 190 25.08 36.49 -8.64
CA THR A 190 24.73 37.73 -9.35
C THR A 190 24.06 38.66 -8.35
N GLY A 191 24.71 39.80 -8.11
CA GLY A 191 24.34 40.76 -7.08
C GLY A 191 22.91 41.26 -7.24
N THR A 192 22.09 41.01 -6.22
CA THR A 192 20.97 41.87 -5.85
C THR A 192 21.17 42.25 -4.39
N HIS A 193 21.21 43.56 -4.14
CA HIS A 193 21.44 44.14 -2.83
C HIS A 193 20.32 43.71 -1.87
N THR A 194 20.62 42.73 -1.01
CA THR A 194 19.86 42.49 0.23
C THR A 194 20.75 42.92 1.39
N ALA A 195 20.22 43.78 2.25
CA ALA A 195 20.93 44.31 3.40
C ALA A 195 21.45 43.19 4.32
N PRO A 196 22.61 43.37 4.99
CA PRO A 196 23.16 42.34 5.86
C PRO A 196 22.23 42.10 7.05
N ALA A 197 21.86 40.83 7.26
CA ALA A 197 21.19 40.38 8.47
C ALA A 197 22.13 40.58 9.70
N PRO A 198 21.59 40.90 10.89
CA PRO A 198 22.39 41.07 12.08
C PRO A 198 23.08 39.76 12.49
N ALA A 199 24.32 39.87 12.97
CA ALA A 199 25.25 38.78 13.25
C ALA A 199 24.91 37.92 14.49
N ASP A 200 23.68 37.99 15.02
CA ASP A 200 23.24 37.30 16.24
C ASP A 200 22.08 36.31 16.01
N ALA A 201 21.86 35.85 14.77
CA ALA A 201 20.86 34.82 14.51
C ALA A 201 21.37 33.45 15.00
N ALA A 202 20.77 32.97 16.09
CA ALA A 202 20.99 31.63 16.61
C ALA A 202 20.69 30.56 15.52
N PRO A 203 21.43 29.43 15.50
CA PRO A 203 21.14 28.34 14.58
C PRO A 203 19.68 27.88 14.79
N PRO A 204 18.94 27.57 13.71
CA PRO A 204 17.56 27.10 13.83
C PRO A 204 17.52 25.81 14.66
N ASP A 205 16.56 25.74 15.58
CA ASP A 205 16.33 24.59 16.44
C ASP A 205 16.00 23.37 15.56
N PRO A 206 16.59 22.18 15.78
CA PRO A 206 16.26 20.96 15.03
C PRO A 206 14.79 20.53 15.16
N ALA A 207 14.02 21.16 16.06
CA ALA A 207 12.58 20.98 16.21
C ALA A 207 11.74 21.74 15.16
N ASP A 208 12.31 22.71 14.44
CA ASP A 208 11.66 23.47 13.37
C ASP A 208 11.85 22.83 11.97
N ALA A 209 12.46 21.64 11.91
CA ALA A 209 12.41 20.80 10.73
C ALA A 209 10.96 20.31 10.57
N SER A 210 10.15 21.11 9.86
CA SER A 210 8.83 20.67 9.40
C SER A 210 8.99 19.28 8.78
N PRO A 211 8.19 18.27 9.19
CA PRO A 211 8.22 16.98 8.52
C PRO A 211 8.09 17.25 7.02
N ALA A 212 8.95 16.61 6.22
CA ALA A 212 8.89 16.72 4.77
C ALA A 212 7.43 16.59 4.34
N ALA A 213 6.94 17.53 3.52
CA ALA A 213 5.54 17.56 3.13
C ALA A 213 5.12 16.18 2.62
N ASP A 214 4.06 15.64 3.21
CA ASP A 214 3.55 14.30 2.90
C ASP A 214 3.25 14.24 1.38
N PRO A 215 3.85 13.32 0.61
CA PRO A 215 3.74 13.36 -0.84
C PRO A 215 2.28 13.33 -1.30
N GLU A 216 1.92 14.24 -2.21
CA GLU A 216 0.53 14.40 -2.69
C GLU A 216 0.01 13.14 -3.40
N ALA A 217 0.90 12.38 -4.04
CA ALA A 217 0.62 11.10 -4.67
C ALA A 217 1.61 10.04 -4.19
N ARG A 218 1.09 8.87 -3.81
CA ARG A 218 1.89 7.72 -3.37
C ARG A 218 1.80 6.59 -4.41
N THR A 219 2.83 5.77 -4.49
CA THR A 219 2.88 4.61 -5.40
C THR A 219 2.89 3.32 -4.59
N LEU A 220 2.01 2.38 -4.92
CA LEU A 220 2.10 1.00 -4.45
C LEU A 220 2.65 0.11 -5.59
N LEU A 221 3.84 -0.42 -5.40
CA LEU A 221 4.46 -1.39 -6.29
C LEU A 221 4.21 -2.81 -5.80
N VAL A 222 3.42 -3.59 -6.53
CA VAL A 222 3.18 -5.01 -6.26
C VAL A 222 4.17 -5.86 -7.05
N VAL A 223 4.96 -6.69 -6.37
CA VAL A 223 5.90 -7.63 -6.99
C VAL A 223 5.43 -9.06 -6.71
N ASP A 224 4.89 -9.73 -7.72
CA ASP A 224 4.36 -11.10 -7.63
C ASP A 224 5.39 -12.11 -8.16
N GLY A 225 6.18 -12.68 -7.24
CA GLY A 225 7.23 -13.66 -7.51
C GLY A 225 8.59 -13.05 -7.90
N ASP A 226 9.37 -13.81 -8.70
CA ASP A 226 10.68 -13.39 -9.19
C ASP A 226 10.55 -12.46 -10.41
N PRO A 227 11.07 -11.21 -10.37
CA PRO A 227 11.03 -10.30 -11.51
C PRO A 227 11.96 -10.70 -12.68
N GLY A 228 12.84 -11.69 -12.51
CA GLY A 228 13.65 -12.25 -13.59
C GLY A 228 15.14 -11.95 -13.48
N SER A 229 15.62 -10.85 -14.06
CA SER A 229 17.07 -10.56 -14.15
C SER A 229 17.68 -10.18 -12.79
N ALA A 230 19.01 -10.29 -12.66
CA ALA A 230 19.70 -9.92 -11.42
C ALA A 230 19.63 -8.41 -11.16
N GLU A 231 19.67 -7.63 -12.22
CA GLU A 231 19.55 -6.18 -12.25
C GLU A 231 18.17 -5.76 -11.72
N LEU A 232 17.09 -6.39 -12.22
CA LEU A 232 15.73 -6.15 -11.76
C LEU A 232 15.56 -6.48 -10.28
N ARG A 233 16.10 -7.63 -9.84
CA ARG A 233 16.05 -8.04 -8.42
C ARG A 233 16.76 -7.03 -7.52
N THR A 234 17.90 -6.50 -7.97
CA THR A 234 18.68 -5.50 -7.23
C THR A 234 17.94 -4.17 -7.16
N ALA A 235 17.40 -3.69 -8.29
CA ALA A 235 16.63 -2.45 -8.36
C ALA A 235 15.35 -2.52 -7.50
N LEU A 236 14.64 -3.64 -7.53
CA LEU A 236 13.43 -3.82 -6.71
C LEU A 236 13.74 -3.94 -5.22
N SER A 237 14.87 -4.56 -4.84
CA SER A 237 15.34 -4.51 -3.45
C SER A 237 15.64 -3.08 -3.01
N ARG A 238 16.29 -2.28 -3.86
CA ARG A 238 16.51 -0.85 -3.58
C ARG A 238 15.20 -0.09 -3.41
N LEU A 239 14.23 -0.28 -4.30
CA LEU A 239 12.89 0.32 -4.15
C LEU A 239 12.19 -0.13 -2.87
N ALA A 240 12.36 -1.38 -2.45
CA ALA A 240 11.76 -1.86 -1.20
C ALA A 240 12.41 -1.24 0.05
N ALA A 241 13.71 -0.94 0.01
CA ALA A 241 14.46 -0.36 1.10
C ALA A 241 14.32 1.18 1.19
N GLU A 242 14.49 1.87 0.07
CA GLU A 242 14.58 3.35 -0.02
C GLU A 242 13.28 3.99 -0.55
N GLY A 243 12.44 3.22 -1.25
CA GLY A 243 11.21 3.72 -1.86
C GLY A 243 10.24 4.42 -0.90
N PRO A 244 10.03 3.94 0.35
CA PRO A 244 9.10 4.59 1.27
C PRO A 244 9.39 6.07 1.53
N ASP A 245 10.67 6.47 1.51
CA ASP A 245 11.09 7.86 1.70
C ASP A 245 10.71 8.74 0.50
N ALA A 246 10.49 8.13 -0.67
CA ALA A 246 9.97 8.76 -1.89
C ALA A 246 8.47 8.47 -2.14
N GLY A 247 7.74 7.97 -1.13
CA GLY A 247 6.32 7.62 -1.27
C GLY A 247 6.04 6.40 -2.14
N ILE A 248 7.05 5.55 -2.39
CA ILE A 248 6.95 4.29 -3.13
C ILE A 248 6.95 3.13 -2.13
N HIS A 249 5.81 2.48 -1.95
CA HIS A 249 5.66 1.34 -1.04
C HIS A 249 5.64 0.04 -1.83
N VAL A 250 6.49 -0.92 -1.46
CA VAL A 250 6.56 -2.22 -2.15
C VAL A 250 5.74 -3.27 -1.39
N MET A 251 4.90 -4.01 -2.12
CA MET A 251 4.21 -5.21 -1.64
C MET A 251 4.74 -6.44 -2.39
N CYS A 252 5.61 -7.22 -1.75
CA CYS A 252 6.20 -8.44 -2.33
C CYS A 252 5.33 -9.66 -2.02
N LEU A 253 5.01 -10.46 -3.03
CA LEU A 253 4.30 -11.72 -2.88
C LEU A 253 5.26 -12.88 -3.15
N ALA A 254 5.42 -13.76 -2.18
CA ALA A 254 6.25 -14.96 -2.30
C ALA A 254 5.42 -16.22 -2.09
N GLU A 255 5.23 -17.01 -3.15
CA GLU A 255 4.58 -18.31 -3.03
C GLU A 255 5.46 -19.27 -2.21
N THR A 256 4.93 -19.74 -1.09
CA THR A 256 5.60 -20.72 -0.24
C THR A 256 4.60 -21.76 0.26
N PRO A 257 5.07 -22.94 0.72
CA PRO A 257 4.24 -23.81 1.55
C PRO A 257 3.67 -23.05 2.75
N ALA A 258 2.55 -23.54 3.29
CA ALA A 258 1.94 -22.95 4.48
C ALA A 258 2.89 -23.12 5.67
N ALA A 259 3.15 -22.02 6.41
CA ALA A 259 3.84 -22.11 7.68
C ALA A 259 3.04 -23.04 8.62
N SER A 260 3.65 -24.15 8.99
CA SER A 260 3.03 -25.25 9.73
C SER A 260 4.09 -25.93 10.60
N PRO A 261 3.74 -26.81 11.55
CA PRO A 261 4.77 -27.58 12.26
C PRO A 261 5.72 -28.33 11.32
N ALA A 262 5.25 -28.75 10.14
CA ALA A 262 6.04 -29.42 9.11
C ALA A 262 6.82 -28.44 8.19
N SER A 263 6.47 -27.15 8.17
CA SER A 263 7.22 -26.08 7.50
C SER A 263 7.43 -24.95 8.50
N PRO A 264 8.48 -25.07 9.35
CA PRO A 264 8.76 -24.09 10.39
C PRO A 264 8.92 -22.69 9.81
N LEU A 265 8.70 -21.68 10.64
CA LEU A 265 8.77 -20.27 10.26
C LEU A 265 10.03 -19.93 9.46
N ASP A 266 11.21 -20.36 9.93
CA ASP A 266 12.48 -20.09 9.26
C ASP A 266 12.60 -20.78 7.89
N ALA A 267 11.95 -21.93 7.71
CA ALA A 267 11.89 -22.60 6.42
C ALA A 267 10.98 -21.83 5.45
N THR A 268 9.83 -21.34 5.92
CA THR A 268 8.94 -20.48 5.12
C THR A 268 9.63 -19.17 4.73
N LEU A 269 10.34 -18.53 5.66
CA LEU A 269 11.09 -17.30 5.38
C LEU A 269 12.21 -17.53 4.37
N ARG A 270 13.02 -18.59 4.53
CA ARG A 270 14.05 -18.93 3.54
C ARG A 270 13.47 -19.21 2.15
N ALA A 271 12.33 -19.90 2.08
CA ALA A 271 11.64 -20.12 0.81
C ALA A 271 11.16 -18.80 0.20
N ALA A 272 10.56 -17.90 1.00
CA ALA A 272 10.12 -16.60 0.53
C ALA A 272 11.28 -15.75 -0.03
N TYR A 273 12.42 -15.75 0.66
CA TYR A 273 13.65 -15.08 0.24
C TYR A 273 14.27 -15.63 -1.04
N ALA A 274 13.98 -16.87 -1.40
CA ALA A 274 14.43 -17.48 -2.66
C ALA A 274 13.49 -17.12 -3.82
N VAL A 275 12.19 -16.97 -3.55
CA VAL A 275 11.16 -16.67 -4.56
C VAL A 275 11.15 -15.19 -4.94
N SER A 276 11.33 -14.29 -3.98
CA SER A 276 11.28 -12.85 -4.24
C SER A 276 12.39 -12.13 -3.45
N PRO A 277 13.52 -11.76 -4.07
CA PRO A 277 14.59 -11.05 -3.36
C PRO A 277 14.21 -9.75 -2.65
N PRO A 278 13.34 -8.86 -3.20
CA PRO A 278 12.93 -7.65 -2.48
C PRO A 278 12.16 -7.95 -1.18
N PHE A 279 11.67 -9.18 -1.00
CA PHE A 279 11.07 -9.64 0.25
C PHE A 279 12.04 -9.52 1.45
N ARG A 280 13.36 -9.58 1.22
CA ARG A 280 14.38 -9.41 2.27
C ARG A 280 14.46 -7.99 2.82
N GLU A 281 14.03 -7.00 2.05
CA GLU A 281 14.06 -5.59 2.44
C GLU A 281 12.74 -5.16 3.11
N CYS A 282 11.72 -6.02 3.08
CA CYS A 282 10.44 -5.75 3.74
C CYS A 282 10.59 -5.76 5.27
N ARG A 283 10.27 -4.63 5.91
CA ARG A 283 10.30 -4.49 7.38
C ARG A 283 9.12 -5.19 8.04
N THR A 284 7.98 -5.27 7.36
CA THR A 284 6.81 -6.02 7.85
C THR A 284 6.54 -7.22 6.96
N LEU A 285 6.45 -8.40 7.58
CA LEU A 285 6.16 -9.66 6.90
C LEU A 285 4.86 -10.24 7.44
N ALA A 286 3.96 -10.65 6.55
CA ALA A 286 2.74 -11.36 6.88
C ALA A 286 2.77 -12.76 6.25
N LEU A 287 2.85 -13.77 7.10
CA LEU A 287 2.98 -15.17 6.69
C LEU A 287 1.65 -15.89 6.83
N LEU A 288 1.15 -16.41 5.71
CA LEU A 288 -0.12 -17.11 5.63
C LEU A 288 0.07 -18.58 6.00
N SER A 289 -0.59 -18.97 7.08
CA SER A 289 -0.52 -20.28 7.72
C SER A 289 -1.90 -20.93 7.81
N GLY A 290 -1.91 -22.21 8.21
CA GLY A 290 -3.13 -22.98 8.46
C GLY A 290 -3.51 -23.91 7.31
N ALA A 291 -3.98 -25.10 7.66
CA ALA A 291 -4.41 -26.12 6.70
C ALA A 291 -5.82 -25.83 6.16
N VAL A 292 -6.71 -25.29 7.02
CA VAL A 292 -8.14 -25.11 6.74
C VAL A 292 -8.55 -23.64 6.77
N ALA A 293 -8.22 -22.90 7.84
CA ALA A 293 -8.43 -21.47 7.95
C ALA A 293 -7.11 -20.69 7.73
N THR A 294 -7.18 -19.55 7.05
CA THR A 294 -6.01 -18.67 6.88
C THR A 294 -5.72 -17.95 8.20
N ALA A 295 -4.63 -18.32 8.85
CA ALA A 295 -4.06 -17.55 9.95
C ALA A 295 -2.89 -16.71 9.44
N VAL A 296 -2.81 -15.45 9.84
CA VAL A 296 -1.74 -14.54 9.47
C VAL A 296 -0.81 -14.37 10.66
N ARG A 297 0.49 -14.61 10.46
CA ARG A 297 1.52 -14.28 11.45
C ARG A 297 2.25 -13.02 11.00
N LEU A 298 2.25 -12.00 11.83
CA LEU A 298 2.97 -10.75 11.57
C LEU A 298 4.33 -10.76 12.22
N ILE A 299 5.33 -10.31 11.47
CA ILE A 299 6.70 -10.15 11.93
C ILE A 299 7.13 -8.74 11.54
N HIS A 300 7.54 -7.97 12.53
CA HIS A 300 8.18 -6.67 12.32
C HIS A 300 9.68 -6.86 12.53
N ARG A 301 10.47 -6.48 11.53
CA ARG A 301 11.92 -6.44 11.63
C ARG A 301 12.30 -5.04 12.09
N GLU A 302 13.14 -4.97 13.11
CA GLU A 302 13.79 -3.70 13.44
C GLU A 302 14.64 -3.27 12.24
N PRO A 303 14.71 -1.96 11.95
CA PRO A 303 15.68 -1.45 11.01
C PRO A 303 17.06 -1.92 11.48
N ALA A 304 17.88 -2.44 10.56
CA ALA A 304 19.25 -2.78 10.91
C ALA A 304 19.89 -1.51 11.49
N ALA A 305 20.30 -1.56 12.77
CA ALA A 305 21.06 -0.48 13.35
C ALA A 305 22.26 -0.23 12.43
N GLU A 306 22.34 0.96 11.85
CA GLU A 306 23.53 1.38 11.12
C GLU A 306 24.73 1.15 12.04
N GLY A 307 25.73 0.44 11.51
CA GLY A 307 26.77 -0.22 12.28
C GLY A 307 27.43 0.66 13.32
N GLN A 308 27.68 0.05 14.47
CA GLN A 308 28.68 0.49 15.44
C GLN A 308 29.96 -0.30 15.20
#